data_AF-A0A6J4K003-F1
#
_entry.id   AF-A0A6J4K003-F1
#
_cell.length_a   1.000
_cell.length_b   1.000
_cell.length_c   1.000
_cell.angle_alpha   90.00
_cell.angle_beta   90.00
_cell.angle_gamma   90.00
#
_symmetry.space_group_name_H-M   'P 1'
#
loop_
_entity.id
_entity.type
_entity.pdbx_description
1 polymer ?
#
loop_
_entity_poly.entity_id
_entity_poly.type
_entity_poly.pdbx_seq_one_letter_code
_entity_poly.pdbx_strand_id
1 'polypeptide(L)'
;MARRNALQGVAQLKFDLKYGFIDAAVKQVKDLTEILRDFPADVILADFCFLGAAWIHEQGGPAWAGFSVSALAFSSRDTAPFGLGMKPDASVFGQFRNRGLNWLTDQVVFREVTAYMNRVRADLGLAPSQTSFFNIISPFLHLVGSVPEFEYPRRDLPDQVYFVGPLLDNIGTEFTPPDWWEELKGELPVVHVTQGTIATDPERLIVPTLP
;
A
#
# COMPACT_ATOMS: atom_id res chain seq x y z
N MET A 1 11.21 -13.12 13.03
CA MET A 1 11.77 -11.75 13.04
C MET A 1 13.26 -11.68 12.74
N ALA A 2 14.12 -12.54 13.31
CA ALA A 2 15.58 -12.49 13.07
C ALA A 2 15.99 -12.47 11.58
N ARG A 3 15.38 -13.31 10.74
CA ARG A 3 15.63 -13.34 9.29
C ARG A 3 15.22 -12.05 8.56
N ARG A 4 14.13 -11.41 9.01
CA ARG A 4 13.65 -10.14 8.45
C ARG A 4 14.61 -8.99 8.81
N ASN A 5 15.04 -8.94 10.07
CA ASN A 5 15.89 -7.86 10.59
C ASN A 5 17.30 -7.85 9.98
N ALA A 6 17.74 -8.96 9.40
CA ALA A 6 19.02 -9.06 8.67
C ALA A 6 18.94 -8.53 7.23
N LEU A 7 17.74 -8.20 6.72
CA LEU A 7 17.55 -7.70 5.36
C LEU A 7 17.34 -6.19 5.37
N GLN A 8 17.71 -5.54 4.26
CA GLN A 8 17.50 -4.10 4.05
C GLN A 8 16.99 -3.81 2.63
N GLY A 9 16.33 -2.66 2.48
CA GLY A 9 15.87 -2.13 1.20
C GLY A 9 14.99 -3.12 0.43
N VAL A 10 15.29 -3.33 -0.84
CA VAL A 10 14.52 -4.19 -1.75
C VAL A 10 14.46 -5.65 -1.26
N ALA A 11 15.52 -6.18 -0.63
CA ALA A 11 15.50 -7.56 -0.14
C ALA A 11 14.52 -7.73 1.03
N GLN A 12 14.46 -6.74 1.92
CA GLN A 12 13.48 -6.71 3.01
C GLN A 12 12.05 -6.58 2.47
N LEU A 13 11.83 -5.69 1.49
CA LEU A 13 10.53 -5.53 0.84
C LEU A 13 10.04 -6.84 0.20
N LYS A 14 10.90 -7.55 -0.55
CA LYS A 14 10.52 -8.87 -1.12
C LYS A 14 10.17 -9.89 -0.05
N PHE A 15 10.90 -9.88 1.08
CA PHE A 15 10.59 -10.75 2.22
C PHE A 15 9.22 -10.42 2.81
N ASP A 16 8.94 -9.14 3.04
CA ASP A 16 7.68 -8.68 3.61
C ASP A 16 6.49 -8.98 2.68
N LEU A 17 6.64 -8.77 1.36
CA LEU A 17 5.61 -9.15 0.38
C LEU A 17 5.30 -10.65 0.41
N LYS A 18 6.33 -11.51 0.43
CA LYS A 18 6.14 -12.97 0.43
C LYS A 18 5.49 -13.47 1.72
N TYR A 19 6.12 -13.17 2.85
CA TYR A 19 5.79 -13.83 4.12
C TYR A 19 4.87 -13.00 5.02
N GLY A 20 4.77 -11.69 4.77
CA GLY A 20 3.86 -10.80 5.48
C GLY A 20 2.52 -10.68 4.79
N PHE A 21 2.50 -10.43 3.47
CA PHE A 21 1.27 -10.16 2.73
C PHE A 21 0.72 -11.38 1.99
N ILE A 22 1.52 -12.04 1.15
CA ILE A 22 1.05 -13.17 0.32
C ILE A 22 0.66 -14.37 1.21
N ASP A 23 1.49 -14.74 2.19
CA ASP A 23 1.14 -15.83 3.12
C ASP A 23 -0.09 -15.50 3.97
N ALA A 24 -0.27 -14.23 4.35
CA ALA A 24 -1.45 -13.79 5.09
C ALA A 24 -2.72 -13.86 4.22
N ALA A 25 -2.61 -13.65 2.91
CA ALA A 25 -3.75 -13.73 1.99
C ALA A 25 -4.40 -15.13 1.96
N VAL A 26 -3.65 -16.20 2.20
CA VAL A 26 -4.21 -17.56 2.34
C VAL A 26 -5.20 -17.62 3.52
N LYS A 27 -4.82 -17.01 4.65
CA LYS A 27 -5.69 -16.92 5.83
C LYS A 27 -6.88 -16.00 5.56
N GLN A 28 -6.66 -14.88 4.87
CA GLN A 28 -7.74 -13.98 4.46
C GLN A 28 -8.79 -14.71 3.62
N VAL A 29 -8.38 -15.53 2.64
CA VAL A 29 -9.33 -16.33 1.83
C VAL A 29 -10.13 -17.28 2.70
N LYS A 30 -9.48 -17.98 3.64
CA LYS A 30 -10.18 -18.87 4.57
C LYS A 30 -11.21 -18.09 5.41
N ASP A 31 -10.78 -17.02 6.07
CA ASP A 31 -11.62 -16.24 6.97
C ASP A 31 -12.78 -15.57 6.21
N LEU A 32 -12.52 -15.01 5.04
CA LEU A 32 -13.57 -14.44 4.18
C LEU A 32 -14.56 -15.50 3.70
N THR A 33 -14.10 -16.71 3.36
CA THR A 33 -15.00 -17.82 2.99
C THR A 33 -15.92 -18.21 4.14
N GLU A 34 -15.40 -18.24 5.37
CA GLU A 34 -16.20 -18.54 6.57
C GLU A 34 -17.18 -17.41 6.86
N ILE A 35 -16.73 -16.15 6.87
CA ILE A 35 -17.56 -14.97 7.09
C ILE A 35 -18.69 -14.88 6.06
N LEU A 36 -18.41 -15.13 4.78
CA LEU A 36 -19.42 -15.02 3.72
C LEU A 36 -20.53 -16.07 3.80
N ARG A 37 -20.34 -17.16 4.55
CA ARG A 37 -21.41 -18.14 4.83
C ARG A 37 -22.42 -17.59 5.82
N ASP A 38 -21.96 -16.83 6.80
CA ASP A 38 -22.79 -16.26 7.87
C ASP A 38 -23.30 -14.85 7.53
N PHE A 39 -22.50 -14.09 6.77
CA PHE A 39 -22.80 -12.74 6.29
C PHE A 39 -22.63 -12.71 4.76
N PRO A 40 -23.69 -12.99 3.97
CA PRO A 40 -23.63 -13.01 2.53
C PRO A 40 -23.53 -11.58 1.97
N ALA A 41 -22.32 -11.01 1.99
CA ALA A 41 -22.06 -9.66 1.51
C ALA A 41 -22.12 -9.58 -0.03
N ASP A 42 -22.69 -8.50 -0.56
CA ASP A 42 -22.70 -8.22 -2.01
C ASP A 42 -21.33 -7.71 -2.50
N VAL A 43 -20.56 -7.05 -1.62
CA VAL A 43 -19.27 -6.44 -1.93
C VAL A 43 -18.30 -6.57 -0.75
N ILE A 44 -17.02 -6.83 -1.04
CA ILE A 44 -15.92 -6.81 -0.07
C ILE A 44 -15.10 -5.53 -0.24
N LEU A 45 -15.00 -4.69 0.79
CA LEU A 45 -14.06 -3.57 0.83
C LEU A 45 -12.78 -4.00 1.54
N ALA A 46 -11.63 -3.88 0.87
CA ALA A 46 -10.35 -4.33 1.41
C ALA A 46 -9.21 -3.34 1.12
N ASP A 47 -8.22 -3.31 2.01
CA ASP A 47 -6.98 -2.57 1.76
C ASP A 47 -6.28 -3.07 0.48
N PHE A 48 -5.59 -2.19 -0.24
CA PHE A 48 -4.93 -2.56 -1.50
C PHE A 48 -3.85 -3.65 -1.37
N CYS A 49 -3.30 -3.88 -0.18
CA CYS A 49 -2.37 -4.98 0.09
C CYS A 49 -3.07 -6.29 0.53
N PHE A 50 -4.39 -6.29 0.70
CA PHE A 50 -5.19 -7.47 1.08
C PHE A 50 -5.65 -8.25 -0.15
N LEU A 51 -4.80 -9.18 -0.61
CA LEU A 51 -5.08 -9.98 -1.79
C LEU A 51 -6.27 -10.95 -1.63
N GLY A 52 -6.68 -11.26 -0.40
CA GLY A 52 -7.76 -12.21 -0.14
C GLY A 52 -9.09 -11.83 -0.80
N ALA A 53 -9.43 -10.55 -0.85
CA ALA A 53 -10.66 -10.09 -1.51
C ALA A 53 -10.62 -10.36 -3.02
N ALA A 54 -9.49 -10.07 -3.67
CA ALA A 54 -9.29 -10.36 -5.09
C ALA A 54 -9.38 -11.87 -5.37
N TRP A 55 -8.76 -12.70 -4.53
CA TRP A 55 -8.74 -14.15 -4.71
C TRP A 55 -10.09 -14.82 -4.43
N ILE A 56 -10.85 -14.34 -3.44
CA ILE A 56 -12.23 -14.78 -3.22
C ILE A 56 -13.10 -14.45 -4.42
N HIS A 57 -12.96 -13.25 -4.97
CA HIS A 57 -13.68 -12.87 -6.19
C HIS A 57 -13.35 -13.79 -7.37
N GLU A 58 -12.06 -14.11 -7.58
CA GLU A 58 -11.62 -15.06 -8.61
C GLU A 58 -12.17 -16.49 -8.42
N GLN A 59 -12.48 -16.88 -7.17
CA GLN A 59 -13.12 -18.16 -6.85
C GLN A 59 -14.65 -18.15 -7.03
N GLY A 60 -15.22 -17.06 -7.56
CA GLY A 60 -16.67 -16.90 -7.75
C GLY A 60 -17.39 -16.24 -6.59
N GLY A 61 -16.64 -15.62 -5.67
CA GLY A 61 -17.18 -14.81 -4.59
C GLY A 61 -17.68 -13.43 -5.04
N PRO A 62 -18.09 -12.58 -4.09
CA PRO A 62 -18.66 -11.25 -4.37
C PRO A 62 -17.71 -10.33 -5.14
N ALA A 63 -18.23 -9.22 -5.65
CA ALA A 63 -17.39 -8.14 -6.15
C ALA A 63 -16.56 -7.54 -5.01
N TRP A 64 -15.46 -6.86 -5.34
CA TRP A 64 -14.61 -6.24 -4.32
C TRP A 64 -14.21 -4.82 -4.70
N ALA A 65 -14.00 -3.99 -3.69
CA ALA A 65 -13.46 -2.64 -3.82
C ALA A 65 -12.13 -2.55 -3.06
N GLY A 66 -11.15 -1.90 -3.67
CA GLY A 66 -9.88 -1.58 -3.01
C GLY A 66 -9.98 -0.26 -2.25
N PHE A 67 -9.32 -0.17 -1.10
CA PHE A 67 -9.16 1.07 -0.34
C PHE A 67 -7.65 1.31 -0.11
N SER A 68 -7.14 2.46 -0.55
CA SER A 68 -5.74 2.85 -0.35
C SER A 68 -5.63 4.00 0.64
N VAL A 69 -4.86 3.78 1.70
CA VAL A 69 -4.42 4.80 2.67
C VAL A 69 -2.99 5.29 2.42
N SER A 70 -2.33 4.74 1.40
CA SER A 70 -0.96 5.04 1.03
C SER A 70 -0.91 5.67 -0.36
N ALA A 71 0.28 6.16 -0.74
CA ALA A 71 0.53 6.55 -2.10
C ALA A 71 0.32 5.38 -3.07
N LEU A 72 -0.23 5.67 -4.24
CA LEU A 72 -0.65 4.68 -5.23
C LEU A 72 0.55 3.89 -5.76
N ALA A 73 0.64 2.61 -5.38
CA ALA A 73 1.80 1.76 -5.67
C ALA A 73 1.74 1.06 -7.04
N PHE A 74 0.57 1.00 -7.69
CA PHE A 74 0.44 0.40 -9.02
C PHE A 74 1.16 1.22 -10.09
N SER A 75 1.66 0.52 -11.09
CA SER A 75 2.47 1.05 -12.19
C SER A 75 1.68 2.06 -13.03
N SER A 76 2.36 3.11 -13.49
CA SER A 76 1.85 4.08 -14.46
C SER A 76 2.94 4.38 -15.50
N ARG A 77 2.55 4.74 -16.71
CA ARG A 77 3.49 5.23 -17.73
C ARG A 77 4.12 6.59 -17.37
N ASP A 78 3.44 7.36 -16.52
CA ASP A 78 3.83 8.73 -16.18
C ASP A 78 4.70 8.81 -14.91
N THR A 79 4.76 7.74 -14.12
CA THR A 79 5.55 7.69 -12.89
C THR A 79 6.58 6.57 -12.91
N ALA A 80 7.70 6.79 -12.21
CA ALA A 80 8.65 5.73 -11.91
C ALA A 80 8.01 4.70 -10.93
N PRO A 81 8.57 3.48 -10.84
CA PRO A 81 8.14 2.50 -9.84
C PRO A 81 8.08 3.07 -8.42
N PHE A 82 7.07 2.63 -7.68
CA PHE A 82 6.88 2.99 -6.28
C PHE A 82 8.16 2.77 -5.45
N GLY A 83 8.51 3.75 -4.62
CA GLY A 83 9.65 3.69 -3.69
C GLY A 83 11.00 4.19 -4.24
N LEU A 84 11.13 4.54 -5.53
CA LEU A 84 12.40 5.05 -6.08
C LEU A 84 12.69 6.54 -5.78
N GLY A 85 11.70 7.29 -5.27
CA GLY A 85 11.86 8.72 -4.97
C GLY A 85 12.10 9.61 -6.20
N MET A 86 11.93 9.07 -7.41
CA MET A 86 12.08 9.84 -8.64
C MET A 86 10.90 10.77 -8.84
N LYS A 87 11.20 12.02 -9.24
CA LYS A 87 10.17 12.99 -9.63
C LYS A 87 9.48 12.56 -10.93
N PRO A 88 8.19 12.91 -11.11
CA PRO A 88 7.47 12.64 -12.35
C PRO A 88 8.13 13.38 -13.53
N ASP A 89 8.13 12.73 -14.69
CA ASP A 89 8.66 13.28 -15.94
C ASP A 89 7.71 12.88 -17.06
N ALA A 90 6.87 13.83 -17.48
CA ALA A 90 5.86 13.61 -18.51
C ALA A 90 6.41 13.68 -19.94
N SER A 91 7.72 13.96 -20.12
CA SER A 91 8.34 13.96 -21.44
C SER A 91 8.28 12.57 -22.09
N VAL A 92 8.40 12.52 -23.42
CA VAL A 92 8.45 11.24 -24.16
C VAL A 92 9.60 10.37 -23.65
N PHE A 93 10.76 10.96 -23.38
CA PHE A 93 11.90 10.25 -22.79
C PHE A 93 11.59 9.73 -21.38
N GLY A 94 10.96 10.56 -20.54
CA GLY A 94 10.48 10.17 -19.22
C GLY A 94 9.54 8.96 -19.26
N GLN A 95 8.60 8.95 -20.21
CA GLN A 95 7.69 7.82 -20.41
C GLN A 95 8.41 6.53 -20.82
N PHE A 96 9.38 6.60 -21.74
CA PHE A 96 10.19 5.43 -22.11
C PHE A 96 11.03 4.92 -20.93
N ARG A 97 11.64 5.83 -20.17
CA ARG A 97 12.36 5.51 -18.94
C ARG A 97 11.44 4.80 -17.95
N ASN A 98 10.28 5.38 -17.65
CA ASN A 98 9.32 4.82 -16.70
C ASN A 98 8.82 3.44 -17.16
N ARG A 99 8.50 3.28 -18.43
CA ARG A 99 8.11 1.97 -18.99
C ARG A 99 9.22 0.93 -18.82
N GLY A 100 10.47 1.29 -19.10
CA GLY A 100 11.63 0.42 -18.89
C GLY A 100 11.84 0.06 -17.42
N LEU A 101 11.72 1.04 -16.52
CA LEU A 101 11.85 0.85 -15.08
C LEU A 101 10.72 -0.01 -14.51
N ASN A 102 9.46 0.24 -14.88
CA ASN A 102 8.33 -0.59 -14.46
C ASN A 102 8.47 -2.03 -14.95
N TRP A 103 8.87 -2.23 -16.22
CA TRP A 103 9.16 -3.55 -16.74
C TRP A 103 10.30 -4.24 -15.96
N LEU A 104 11.42 -3.55 -15.70
CA LEU A 104 12.54 -4.10 -14.94
C LEU A 104 12.10 -4.47 -13.51
N THR A 105 11.32 -3.60 -12.88
CA THR A 105 10.79 -3.82 -11.55
C THR A 105 9.90 -5.06 -11.51
N ASP A 106 8.95 -5.19 -12.42
CA ASP A 106 8.02 -6.33 -12.42
C ASP A 106 8.69 -7.64 -12.86
N GLN A 107 9.49 -7.60 -13.92
CA GLN A 107 10.02 -8.80 -14.59
C GLN A 107 11.37 -9.28 -14.07
N VAL A 108 12.09 -8.43 -13.33
CA VAL A 108 13.42 -8.77 -12.77
C VAL A 108 13.42 -8.62 -11.26
N VAL A 109 13.07 -7.44 -10.74
CA VAL A 109 13.16 -7.19 -9.29
C VAL A 109 12.14 -8.02 -8.54
N PHE A 110 10.86 -7.98 -8.91
CA PHE A 110 9.78 -8.67 -8.21
C PHE A 110 9.37 -10.01 -8.84
N ARG A 111 10.07 -10.49 -9.87
CA ARG A 111 9.79 -11.79 -10.51
C ARG A 111 9.69 -12.94 -9.51
N GLU A 112 10.59 -12.98 -8.52
CA GLU A 112 10.56 -14.01 -7.49
C GLU A 112 9.39 -13.89 -6.51
N VAL A 113 8.82 -12.70 -6.34
CA VAL A 113 7.61 -12.45 -5.55
C VAL A 113 6.39 -12.92 -6.35
N THR A 114 6.30 -12.57 -7.64
CA THR A 114 5.24 -13.06 -8.54
C THR A 114 5.26 -14.59 -8.64
N ALA A 115 6.44 -15.20 -8.77
CA ALA A 115 6.58 -16.66 -8.79
C ALA A 115 6.14 -17.31 -7.47
N TYR A 116 6.45 -16.68 -6.33
CA TYR A 116 5.99 -17.14 -5.03
C TYR A 116 4.46 -17.02 -4.90
N MET A 117 3.90 -15.88 -5.30
CA MET A 117 2.45 -15.64 -5.33
C MET A 117 1.73 -16.68 -6.18
N ASN A 118 2.26 -17.03 -7.36
CA ASN A 118 1.66 -18.05 -8.23
C ASN A 118 1.69 -19.46 -7.62
N ARG A 119 2.70 -19.78 -6.80
CA ARG A 119 2.71 -21.03 -6.05
C ARG A 119 1.57 -21.06 -5.02
N VAL A 120 1.45 -19.99 -4.24
CA VAL A 120 0.37 -19.85 -3.24
C VAL A 120 -1.01 -19.85 -3.89
N ARG A 121 -1.17 -19.19 -5.04
CA ARG A 121 -2.40 -19.24 -5.84
C ARG A 121 -2.74 -20.66 -6.28
N ALA A 122 -1.75 -21.45 -6.71
CA ALA A 122 -1.97 -22.84 -7.09
C ALA A 122 -2.47 -23.70 -5.91
N ASP A 123 -1.96 -23.46 -4.69
CA ASP A 123 -2.43 -24.13 -3.47
C ASP A 123 -3.90 -23.79 -3.15
N LEU A 124 -4.39 -22.64 -3.62
CA LEU A 124 -5.79 -22.19 -3.53
C LEU A 124 -6.64 -22.57 -4.75
N GLY A 125 -6.09 -23.32 -5.72
CA GLY A 125 -6.78 -23.69 -6.96
C GLY A 125 -6.97 -22.56 -7.97
N LEU A 126 -6.26 -21.43 -7.80
CA LEU A 126 -6.31 -20.28 -8.70
C LEU A 126 -5.32 -20.43 -9.85
N ALA A 127 -5.69 -19.89 -11.02
CA ALA A 127 -4.80 -19.83 -12.18
C ALA A 127 -3.57 -18.92 -11.89
N PRO A 128 -2.40 -19.19 -12.51
CA PRO A 128 -1.26 -18.29 -12.39
C PRO A 128 -1.58 -16.90 -12.98
N SER A 129 -1.10 -15.86 -12.31
CA SER A 129 -1.21 -14.46 -12.76
C SER A 129 0.14 -13.92 -13.19
N GLN A 130 0.13 -13.06 -14.21
CA GLN A 130 1.31 -12.29 -14.62
C GLN A 130 1.36 -10.90 -13.98
N THR A 131 0.29 -10.51 -13.28
CA THR A 131 0.19 -9.24 -12.56
C THR A 131 1.11 -9.27 -11.35
N SER A 132 1.97 -8.26 -11.20
CA SER A 132 2.80 -8.11 -10.01
C SER A 132 1.96 -7.67 -8.80
N PHE A 133 2.47 -7.92 -7.59
CA PHE A 133 1.75 -7.67 -6.33
C PHE A 133 1.06 -6.30 -6.27
N PHE A 134 1.78 -5.22 -6.57
CA PHE A 134 1.23 -3.85 -6.48
C PHE A 134 0.24 -3.50 -7.59
N ASN A 135 0.19 -4.29 -8.66
CA ASN A 135 -0.72 -4.07 -9.79
C ASN A 135 -2.04 -4.84 -9.65
N ILE A 136 -2.24 -5.55 -8.54
CA ILE A 136 -3.52 -6.18 -8.21
C ILE A 136 -4.45 -5.09 -7.65
N ILE A 137 -5.27 -4.54 -8.52
CA ILE A 137 -6.31 -3.56 -8.17
C ILE A 137 -7.68 -4.09 -8.55
N SER A 138 -8.73 -3.58 -7.89
CA SER A 138 -10.09 -3.97 -8.22
C SER A 138 -10.46 -3.51 -9.63
N PRO A 139 -11.11 -4.38 -10.43
CA PRO A 139 -11.68 -3.97 -11.71
C PRO A 139 -12.97 -3.15 -11.55
N PHE A 140 -13.55 -3.07 -10.34
CA PHE A 140 -14.84 -2.43 -10.09
C PHE A 140 -14.71 -1.05 -9.45
N LEU A 141 -13.94 -0.94 -8.37
CA LEU A 141 -13.80 0.30 -7.60
C LEU A 141 -12.52 0.31 -6.77
N HIS A 142 -11.78 1.41 -6.82
CA HIS A 142 -10.61 1.64 -5.98
C HIS A 142 -10.69 3.05 -5.37
N LEU A 143 -10.82 3.11 -4.05
CA LEU A 143 -10.95 4.35 -3.30
C LEU A 143 -9.60 4.75 -2.72
N VAL A 144 -9.26 6.03 -2.81
CA VAL A 144 -8.02 6.59 -2.25
C VAL A 144 -8.41 7.59 -1.18
N GLY A 145 -8.01 7.33 0.07
CA GLY A 145 -8.26 8.19 1.24
C GLY A 145 -7.38 9.45 1.26
N SER A 146 -7.31 10.15 0.13
CA SER A 146 -6.52 11.36 -0.09
C SER A 146 -7.18 12.22 -1.18
N VAL A 147 -6.52 13.32 -1.57
CA VAL A 147 -6.89 14.18 -2.69
C VAL A 147 -5.88 14.04 -3.84
N PRO A 148 -6.27 14.30 -5.11
CA PRO A 148 -5.37 14.15 -6.26
C PRO A 148 -4.06 14.93 -6.15
N GLU A 149 -4.07 16.07 -5.46
CA GLU A 149 -2.91 16.97 -5.31
C GLU A 149 -1.77 16.38 -4.46
N PHE A 150 -2.05 15.33 -3.67
CA PHE A 150 -1.03 14.58 -2.92
C PHE A 150 -0.43 13.43 -3.73
N GLU A 151 -0.90 13.20 -4.95
CA GLU A 151 -0.40 12.17 -5.85
C GLU A 151 0.33 12.76 -7.05
N TYR A 152 1.25 11.97 -7.64
CA TYR A 152 1.83 12.36 -8.92
C TYR A 152 0.75 12.32 -10.01
N PRO A 153 0.71 13.30 -10.93
CA PRO A 153 -0.23 13.29 -12.05
C PRO A 153 -0.03 12.04 -12.93
N ARG A 154 -1.09 11.26 -13.13
CA ARG A 154 -1.11 10.05 -13.98
C ARG A 154 -2.23 10.18 -15.01
N ARG A 155 -1.90 10.19 -16.29
CA ARG A 155 -2.89 10.22 -17.39
C ARG A 155 -3.53 8.87 -17.65
N ASP A 156 -2.90 7.81 -17.19
CA ASP A 156 -3.37 6.42 -17.31
C ASP A 156 -3.89 5.89 -15.98
N LEU A 157 -4.39 6.78 -15.12
CA LEU A 157 -5.14 6.36 -13.94
C LEU A 157 -6.40 5.61 -14.40
N PRO A 158 -6.65 4.38 -13.89
CA PRO A 158 -7.86 3.65 -14.27
C PRO A 158 -9.14 4.38 -13.85
N ASP A 159 -10.19 4.33 -14.68
CA ASP A 159 -11.46 5.05 -14.48
C ASP A 159 -12.19 4.64 -13.19
N GLN A 160 -11.87 3.47 -12.64
CA GLN A 160 -12.43 2.99 -11.37
C GLN A 160 -11.71 3.55 -10.13
N VAL A 161 -10.69 4.40 -10.28
CA VAL A 161 -9.95 5.00 -9.15
C VAL A 161 -10.56 6.35 -8.76
N TYR A 162 -10.99 6.47 -7.50
CA TYR A 162 -11.61 7.68 -6.96
C TYR A 162 -10.88 8.17 -5.72
N PHE A 163 -10.51 9.45 -5.73
CA PHE A 163 -10.02 10.16 -4.54
C PHE A 163 -11.22 10.61 -3.72
N VAL A 164 -11.35 10.09 -2.49
CA VAL A 164 -12.51 10.35 -1.62
C VAL A 164 -12.21 11.38 -0.53
N GLY A 165 -11.03 12.02 -0.58
CA GLY A 165 -10.59 12.98 0.41
C GLY A 165 -10.01 12.31 1.66
N PRO A 166 -9.53 13.12 2.62
CA PRO A 166 -8.99 12.61 3.86
C PRO A 166 -10.09 12.00 4.72
N LEU A 167 -9.83 10.82 5.29
CA LEU A 167 -10.68 10.24 6.33
C LEU A 167 -10.40 10.95 7.64
N LEU A 168 -11.10 12.05 7.87
CA LEU A 168 -11.04 12.79 9.12
C LEU A 168 -12.08 12.21 10.07
N ASP A 169 -11.65 11.76 11.24
CA ASP A 169 -12.57 11.53 12.35
C ASP A 169 -13.24 12.86 12.72
N ASN A 170 -14.46 12.79 13.25
CA ASN A 170 -14.96 13.87 14.10
C ASN A 170 -14.09 13.88 15.36
N ILE A 171 -12.92 14.52 15.27
CA ILE A 171 -12.04 14.74 16.42
C ILE A 171 -12.90 15.46 17.44
N GLY A 172 -13.22 14.74 18.52
CA GLY A 172 -14.03 15.29 19.60
C GLY A 172 -13.44 16.62 20.04
N THR A 173 -14.30 17.60 20.31
CA THR A 173 -13.86 18.91 20.81
C THR A 173 -13.28 18.83 22.23
N GLU A 174 -13.37 17.66 22.88
CA GLU A 174 -12.79 17.37 24.18
C GLU A 174 -11.30 17.05 24.05
N PHE A 175 -10.48 18.10 24.08
CA PHE A 175 -9.04 18.01 24.28
C PHE A 175 -8.70 18.58 25.65
N THR A 176 -8.13 17.76 26.53
CA THR A 176 -7.53 18.23 27.79
C THR A 176 -6.04 18.45 27.54
N PRO A 177 -5.57 19.71 27.45
CA PRO A 177 -4.16 19.96 27.23
C PRO A 177 -3.31 19.45 28.40
N PRO A 178 -2.10 18.94 28.14
CA PRO A 178 -1.13 18.64 29.19
C PRO A 178 -0.63 19.93 29.84
N ASP A 179 -0.07 19.83 31.05
CA ASP A 179 0.35 21.00 31.86
C ASP A 179 1.38 21.90 31.14
N TRP A 180 2.19 21.34 30.25
CA TRP A 180 3.18 22.07 29.43
C TRP A 180 2.59 22.77 28.20
N TRP A 181 1.29 22.64 27.91
CA TRP A 181 0.70 23.13 26.66
C TRP A 181 0.83 24.64 26.47
N GLU A 182 0.79 25.41 27.56
CA GLU A 182 0.98 26.86 27.50
C GLU A 182 2.42 27.25 27.07
N GLU A 183 3.40 26.37 27.25
CA GLU A 183 4.78 26.59 26.78
C GLU A 183 4.85 26.63 25.24
N LEU A 184 3.92 25.96 24.54
CA LEU A 184 3.84 25.98 23.08
C LEU A 184 3.34 27.31 22.50
N LYS A 185 2.76 28.19 23.32
CA LYS A 185 2.22 29.49 22.88
C LYS A 185 3.24 30.63 22.95
N GLY A 186 4.50 30.34 23.24
CA GLY A 186 5.58 31.32 23.28
C GLY A 186 5.92 31.92 21.90
N GLU A 187 6.92 32.80 21.87
CA GLU A 187 7.36 33.48 20.64
C GLU A 187 8.19 32.60 19.70
N LEU A 188 8.69 31.46 20.20
CA LEU A 188 9.55 30.56 19.43
C LEU A 188 8.72 29.59 18.57
N PRO A 189 9.18 29.23 17.36
CA PRO A 189 8.54 28.20 16.55
C PRO A 189 8.51 26.84 17.26
N VAL A 190 7.36 26.18 17.23
CA VAL A 190 7.18 24.81 17.74
C VAL A 190 7.48 23.81 16.63
N VAL A 191 8.37 22.86 16.90
CA VAL A 191 8.67 21.75 15.99
C VAL A 191 8.11 20.45 16.57
N HIS A 192 7.20 19.81 15.85
CA HIS A 192 6.69 18.49 16.21
C HIS A 192 7.56 17.39 15.56
N VAL A 193 8.26 16.61 16.39
CA VAL A 193 9.06 15.46 15.96
C VAL A 193 8.36 14.19 16.40
N THR A 194 8.04 13.32 15.43
CA THR A 194 7.42 12.03 15.70
C THR A 194 7.93 10.97 14.73
N GLN A 195 8.00 9.72 15.18
CA GLN A 195 8.31 8.56 14.35
C GLN A 195 7.05 7.71 14.22
N GLY A 196 6.64 7.47 12.97
CA GLY A 196 5.56 6.54 12.69
C GLY A 196 5.90 5.10 13.08
N THR A 197 4.97 4.18 12.82
CA THR A 197 5.03 2.79 13.31
C THR A 197 6.04 1.88 12.61
N ILE A 198 6.73 2.36 11.57
CA ILE A 198 7.62 1.53 10.73
C ILE A 198 9.09 1.68 11.13
N ALA A 199 9.55 2.90 11.39
CA ALA A 199 10.94 3.22 11.71
C ALA A 199 11.03 3.77 13.13
N THR A 200 10.95 2.87 14.12
CA THR A 200 10.76 3.20 15.55
C THR A 200 12.07 3.28 16.35
N ASP A 201 13.23 3.24 15.69
CA ASP A 201 14.53 3.39 16.34
C ASP A 201 14.73 4.87 16.74
N PRO A 202 14.69 5.22 18.03
CA PRO A 202 14.70 6.60 18.49
C PRO A 202 16.03 7.31 18.18
N GLU A 203 17.13 6.56 18.04
CA GLU A 203 18.45 7.11 17.72
C GLU A 203 18.50 7.72 16.32
N ARG A 204 17.55 7.38 15.44
CA ARG A 204 17.54 7.84 14.05
C ARG A 204 16.82 9.16 13.82
N LEU A 205 15.93 9.58 14.73
CA LEU A 205 15.16 10.82 14.56
C LEU A 205 14.95 11.57 15.88
N ILE A 206 14.44 10.91 16.92
CA ILE A 206 14.06 11.58 18.17
C ILE A 206 15.32 12.05 18.92
N VAL A 207 16.27 11.15 19.21
CA VAL A 207 17.46 11.49 20.03
C VAL A 207 18.30 12.62 19.39
N PRO A 208 18.56 12.66 18.07
CA PRO A 208 19.29 13.75 17.44
C PRO A 208 18.62 15.13 17.55
N THR A 209 17.33 15.19 17.91
CA THR A 209 16.57 16.45 18.05
C THR A 209 16.51 16.95 19.49
N LEU A 210 17.00 16.17 20.46
CA LEU A 210 17.07 16.59 21.85
C LEU A 210 18.32 17.45 22.10
N PRO A 211 18.20 18.52 22.91
CA PRO A 211 19.31 19.41 23.26
C PRO A 211 20.36 18.77 24.17
#